data_AF-A0A6N8ZC09-F1
#
_entry.id   AF-A0A6N8ZC09-F1
#
_cell.length_a   1.000
_cell.length_b   1.000
_cell.length_c   1.000
_cell.angle_alpha   90.00
_cell.angle_beta   90.00
_cell.angle_gamma   90.00
#
_symmetry.space_group_name_H-M   'P 1'
#
loop_
_entity.id
_entity.type
_entity.pdbx_description
1 polymer ?
#
loop_
_entity_poly.entity_id
_entity_poly.type
_entity_poly.pdbx_seq_one_letter_code
_entity_poly.pdbx_strand_id
1 'polypeptide(L)'
;MNPPDLIGSARQRAGGASPGRGRPRQTDLQRAVSDAYYAMFHTLAACCANLLIGTGYAARRRPEWRQIYRALEHGHARRQCSNARAN
;
A
#
# COMPACT_ATOMS: atom_id res chain seq x y z
N MET A 1 2.91 6.33 -6.16
CA MET A 1 3.36 4.93 -6.09
C MET A 1 2.30 4.05 -6.72
N ASN A 2 2.73 3.05 -7.50
CA ASN A 2 1.82 2.10 -8.15
C ASN A 2 1.70 0.84 -7.25
N PRO A 3 0.51 0.46 -6.77
CA PRO A 3 0.36 -0.65 -5.82
C PRO A 3 0.91 -2.01 -6.28
N PRO A 4 0.76 -2.43 -7.56
CA PRO A 4 1.32 -3.70 -8.05
C PRO A 4 2.84 -3.80 -7.90
N ASP A 5 3.56 -2.69 -8.12
CA ASP A 5 5.03 -2.67 -8.03
C ASP A 5 5.51 -2.84 -6.58
N LEU A 6 4.73 -2.31 -5.63
CA LEU A 6 4.96 -2.50 -4.19
C LEU A 6 4.73 -3.96 -3.78
N ILE A 7 3.68 -4.62 -4.30
CA ILE A 7 3.45 -6.05 -4.05
C ILE A 7 4.57 -6.91 -4.66
N GLY A 8 5.05 -6.57 -5.86
CA GLY A 8 6.20 -7.24 -6.47
C GLY A 8 7.45 -7.13 -5.60
N SER A 9 7.73 -5.93 -5.10
CA SER A 9 8.84 -5.65 -4.19
C SER A 9 8.71 -6.42 -2.86
N ALA A 10 7.50 -6.48 -2.30
CA ALA A 10 7.21 -7.23 -1.08
C ALA A 10 7.55 -8.72 -1.24
N ARG A 11 7.08 -9.33 -2.34
CA ARG A 11 7.32 -10.74 -2.65
C ARG A 11 8.80 -11.05 -2.82
N GLN A 12 9.54 -10.17 -3.51
CA GLN A 12 10.97 -10.35 -3.70
C GLN A 12 11.74 -10.34 -2.37
N ARG A 13 11.38 -9.42 -1.46
CA ARG A 13 12.00 -9.29 -0.13
C ARG A 13 11.62 -10.42 0.81
N ALA A 14 10.41 -10.97 0.68
CA ALA A 14 9.97 -12.16 1.41
C ALA A 14 10.64 -13.47 0.94
N GLY A 15 11.49 -13.43 -0.09
CA GLY A 15 12.19 -14.60 -0.62
C GLY A 15 11.47 -15.32 -1.77
N GLY A 16 10.35 -14.78 -2.26
CA GLY A 16 9.48 -15.44 -3.24
C GLY A 16 10.02 -15.52 -4.68
N ALA A 17 11.28 -15.18 -4.96
CA ALA A 17 11.78 -15.01 -6.32
C ALA A 17 13.07 -15.77 -6.68
N SER A 18 13.69 -16.53 -5.76
CA SER A 18 14.91 -17.27 -6.12
C SER A 18 15.09 -18.57 -5.33
N PRO A 19 14.99 -19.73 -5.98
CA PRO A 19 15.49 -20.99 -5.42
C PRO A 19 16.97 -20.83 -5.05
N GLY A 20 17.36 -21.23 -3.83
CA GLY A 20 18.75 -21.15 -3.37
C GLY A 20 19.16 -19.85 -2.68
N ARG A 21 18.31 -18.81 -2.66
CA ARG A 21 18.53 -17.67 -1.77
C ARG A 21 18.17 -18.11 -0.34
N GLY A 22 19.18 -18.18 0.52
CA GLY A 22 19.00 -18.54 1.93
C GLY A 22 17.96 -17.68 2.65
N ARG A 23 17.66 -18.03 3.90
CA ARG A 23 16.59 -17.42 4.70
C ARG A 23 16.68 -15.88 4.68
N PRO A 24 15.59 -15.15 4.31
CA PRO A 24 15.61 -13.69 4.22
C PRO A 24 16.03 -13.02 5.52
N ARG A 25 16.74 -11.89 5.42
CA ARG A 25 17.12 -11.10 6.60
C ARG A 25 15.86 -10.52 7.24
N GLN A 26 15.90 -10.35 8.57
CA GLN A 26 14.78 -9.76 9.32
C GLN A 26 14.38 -8.37 8.79
N THR A 27 15.35 -7.55 8.40
CA THR A 27 15.11 -6.23 7.80
C THR A 27 14.37 -6.32 6.46
N ASP A 28 14.66 -7.34 5.65
CA ASP A 28 13.98 -7.54 4.37
C ASP A 28 12.52 -7.94 4.61
N LEU A 29 12.25 -8.79 5.60
CA LEU A 29 10.89 -9.15 6.01
C LEU A 29 10.11 -7.92 6.50
N GLN A 30 10.72 -7.07 7.33
CA GLN A 30 10.08 -5.83 7.80
C GLN A 30 9.76 -4.87 6.64
N ARG A 31 10.66 -4.77 5.66
CA ARG A 31 10.43 -3.97 4.45
C ARG A 31 9.32 -4.57 3.59
N ALA A 32 9.30 -5.89 3.40
CA ALA A 32 8.25 -6.58 2.67
C ALA A 32 6.85 -6.30 3.24
N VAL A 33 6.72 -6.33 4.57
CA VAL A 33 5.47 -5.97 5.26
C VAL A 33 5.10 -4.51 4.99
N SER A 34 6.08 -3.61 5.04
CA SER A 34 5.85 -2.19 4.78
C SER A 34 5.38 -1.94 3.34
N ASP A 35 5.99 -2.59 2.35
CA ASP A 35 5.58 -2.47 0.95
C ASP A 35 4.17 -2.99 0.73
N ALA A 36 3.85 -4.16 1.29
CA ALA A 36 2.51 -4.74 1.21
C ALA A 36 1.47 -3.83 1.85
N TYR A 37 1.80 -3.25 3.01
CA TYR A 37 0.97 -2.25 3.67
C TYR A 37 0.73 -1.03 2.77
N TYR A 38 1.77 -0.44 2.19
CA TYR A 38 1.63 0.75 1.34
C TYR A 38 0.86 0.46 0.05
N ALA A 39 1.01 -0.75 -0.52
CA ALA A 39 0.22 -1.19 -1.66
C ALA A 39 -1.27 -1.22 -1.32
N MET A 40 -1.63 -1.84 -0.20
CA MET A 40 -3.02 -1.90 0.27
C MET A 40 -3.57 -0.49 0.53
N PHE A 41 -2.81 0.34 1.26
CA PHE A 41 -3.22 1.70 1.59
C PHE A 41 -3.50 2.55 0.34
N HIS A 42 -2.58 2.55 -0.64
CA HIS A 42 -2.76 3.30 -1.88
C HIS A 42 -3.90 2.76 -2.74
N THR A 43 -4.15 1.45 -2.69
CA THR A 43 -5.30 0.84 -3.38
C THR A 43 -6.61 1.30 -2.75
N LEU A 44 -6.72 1.27 -1.41
CA LEU A 44 -7.90 1.74 -0.69
C LEU A 44 -8.17 3.23 -0.95
N ALA A 45 -7.13 4.07 -0.86
CA ALA A 45 -7.23 5.50 -1.16
C ALA A 45 -7.72 5.76 -2.59
N ALA A 46 -7.19 5.02 -3.56
CA ALA A 46 -7.64 5.10 -4.95
C ALA A 46 -9.08 4.61 -5.11
N CYS A 47 -9.52 3.55 -4.41
CA CYS A 47 -10.91 3.10 -4.43
C CYS A 47 -11.85 4.18 -3.92
N CYS A 48 -11.56 4.83 -2.78
CA CYS A 48 -12.38 5.93 -2.26
C CYS A 48 -12.49 7.08 -3.26
N ALA A 49 -11.37 7.51 -3.86
CA ALA A 49 -11.36 8.59 -4.84
C ALA A 49 -12.11 8.22 -6.14
N ASN A 50 -11.96 6.96 -6.59
CA ASN A 50 -12.66 6.45 -7.76
C ASN A 50 -14.17 6.35 -7.54
N LEU A 51 -14.63 5.94 -6.35
CA LEU A 51 -16.05 5.83 -6.02
C LEU A 51 -16.74 7.19 -5.99
N LEU A 52 -16.06 8.23 -5.48
CA LEU A 52 -16.64 9.56 -5.30
C LEU A 52 -16.53 10.46 -6.53
N ILE A 53 -15.42 10.40 -7.28
CA ILE A 53 -15.13 11.32 -8.39
C ILE A 53 -15.21 10.64 -9.76
N GLY A 54 -15.09 9.31 -9.79
CA GLY A 54 -15.05 8.51 -11.00
C GLY A 54 -13.67 7.94 -11.32
N THR A 55 -13.63 7.07 -12.33
CA THR A 55 -12.43 6.33 -12.75
C THR A 55 -11.80 6.94 -14.01
N GLY A 56 -10.60 6.45 -14.37
CA GLY A 56 -9.91 6.84 -15.60
C GLY A 56 -8.96 8.04 -15.46
N TYR A 57 -8.26 8.34 -16.56
CA TYR A 57 -7.18 9.33 -16.58
C TYR A 57 -7.66 10.76 -16.35
N ALA A 58 -8.80 11.13 -16.96
CA ALA A 58 -9.39 12.45 -16.80
C ALA A 58 -9.80 12.69 -15.33
N ALA A 59 -10.49 11.72 -14.71
CA ALA A 59 -10.92 11.82 -13.31
C ALA A 59 -9.73 11.96 -12.35
N ARG A 60 -8.64 11.18 -12.52
CA ARG A 60 -7.44 11.26 -11.67
C ARG A 60 -6.70 12.60 -11.72
N ARG A 61 -6.85 13.36 -12.81
CA ARG A 61 -6.23 14.68 -12.97
C ARG A 61 -7.00 15.79 -12.26
N ARG A 62 -8.26 15.52 -11.91
CA ARG A 62 -9.11 16.45 -11.19
C ARG A 62 -8.56 16.71 -9.77
N PRO A 63 -8.59 17.95 -9.29
CA PRO A 63 -8.10 18.29 -7.95
C PRO A 63 -8.89 17.57 -6.86
N GLU A 64 -10.20 17.35 -7.04
CA GLU A 64 -11.07 16.69 -6.05
C GLU A 64 -10.67 15.21 -5.87
N TRP A 65 -10.31 14.53 -6.96
CA TRP A 65 -9.81 13.15 -6.88
C TRP A 65 -8.53 13.09 -6.04
N ARG A 66 -7.59 14.03 -6.26
CA ARG A 66 -6.35 14.10 -5.48
C ARG A 66 -6.60 14.44 -4.01
N GLN A 67 -7.60 15.28 -3.72
CA GLN A 67 -7.98 15.60 -2.35
C GLN A 67 -8.48 14.35 -1.62
N ILE A 68 -9.42 13.61 -2.20
CA ILE A 68 -9.95 12.39 -1.57
C ILE A 68 -8.87 11.31 -1.44
N TYR A 69 -8.04 11.12 -2.47
CA TYR A 69 -6.91 10.19 -2.41
C TYR A 69 -5.93 10.53 -1.27
N ARG A 70 -5.75 11.82 -0.94
CA ARG A 70 -4.87 12.29 0.14
C ARG A 70 -5.58 12.46 1.48
N ALA A 71 -6.91 12.41 1.50
CA ALA A 71 -7.71 12.60 2.72
C ALA A 71 -7.54 11.44 3.70
N LEU A 72 -7.21 10.24 3.19
CA LEU A 72 -6.78 9.15 4.07
C LEU A 72 -5.41 9.48 4.67
N GLU A 73 -5.39 9.75 5.98
CA GLU A 73 -4.18 10.01 6.73
C GLU A 73 -3.50 8.67 7.07
N HIS A 74 -2.35 8.39 6.46
CA HIS A 74 -1.61 7.13 6.66
C HIS A 74 -1.28 6.89 8.14
N GLY A 75 -0.91 7.93 8.89
CA GLY A 75 -0.61 7.83 10.30
C GLY A 75 -1.83 7.38 11.10
N HIS A 76 -3.01 7.92 10.82
CA HIS A 76 -4.26 7.50 11.45
C HIS A 76 -4.56 6.03 11.14
N ALA A 77 -4.52 5.64 9.86
CA ALA A 77 -4.78 4.25 9.47
C ALA A 77 -3.81 3.27 10.15
N ARG A 78 -2.51 3.61 10.20
CA ARG A 78 -1.50 2.82 10.90
C ARG A 78 -1.77 2.71 12.39
N ARG A 79 -2.13 3.80 13.07
CA ARG A 79 -2.46 3.80 14.51
C ARG A 79 -3.64 2.87 14.80
N GLN A 80 -4.67 2.87 13.96
CA GLN A 80 -5.81 1.96 14.15
C GLN A 80 -5.43 0.48 13.98
N CYS A 81 -4.54 0.14 13.04
CA CYS A 81 -4.02 -1.23 12.93
C CYS A 81 -3.21 -1.67 14.16
N SER A 82 -2.56 -0.74 14.87
CA SER A 82 -1.90 -1.04 16.15
C SER A 82 -2.91 -1.25 17.28
N ASN A 83 -3.99 -0.47 17.33
CA ASN A 83 -5.05 -0.61 18.33
C ASN A 83 -5.78 -1.96 18.19
N ALA A 84 -6.05 -2.40 16.97
CA ALA A 84 -6.70 -3.70 16.71
C ALA A 84 -5.85 -4.92 17.14
N ARG A 85 -4.55 -4.74 17.40
CA ARG A 85 -3.66 -5.79 17.91
C ARG A 85 -3.64 -5.89 19.44
N ALA A 86 -4.20 -4.90 20.13
CA ALA A 86 -4.22 -4.80 21.59
C ALA A 86 -5.59 -5.20 22.19
N ASN A 87 -6.58 -5.48 21.35
CA ASN A 87 -7.87 -6.10 21.68
C ASN A 87 -7.90 -7.53 21.13
#